data_AF-A0A914MPJ4-F1
#
_entry.id   AF-A0A914MPJ4-F1
#
_cell.length_a   1.000
_cell.length_b   1.000
_cell.length_c   1.000
_cell.angle_alpha   90.00
_cell.angle_beta   90.00
_cell.angle_gamma   90.00
#
_symmetry.space_group_name_H-M   'P 1'
#
loop_
_entity.id
_entity.type
_entity.pdbx_description
1 polymer ?
#
loop_
_entity_poly.entity_id
_entity_poly.type
_entity_poly.pdbx_seq_one_letter_code
_entity_poly.pdbx_strand_id
1 'polypeptide(L)'
;MTQIHDIKHAQTERNEWGSSWQFLLTCIGYAVGLGNIWRFPALAYEHGGGAFLIPYLICSLLIGFPLLYLEMSIGQFCKAGPAVAYGWIRPAFQGIGWSMAMLSLLIGIYYNVIVAWTLIYLWTIITGNSNQFSSCTNQFNTIYCSSSLEDLRCANELKASGAFYFNRTCNFGNDTIAKTLKDKTFSILSAVSPAEEFFE
;
A
#
# COMPACT_ATOMS: atom_id res chain seq x y z
N MET A 1 50.59 20.35 -19.04
CA MET A 1 50.03 19.11 -19.65
C MET A 1 49.75 18.00 -18.63
N THR A 2 50.36 18.03 -17.44
CA THR A 2 50.13 17.06 -16.34
C THR A 2 48.87 17.34 -15.50
N GLN A 3 48.41 18.58 -15.38
CA GLN A 3 47.24 18.94 -14.53
C GLN A 3 45.86 18.58 -15.10
N ILE A 4 45.75 18.22 -16.40
CA ILE A 4 44.48 17.78 -17.01
C ILE A 4 44.27 16.27 -16.84
N HIS A 5 45.35 15.51 -16.58
CA HIS A 5 45.22 14.06 -16.37
C HIS A 5 44.68 13.74 -14.97
N ASP A 6 45.05 14.55 -13.96
CA ASP A 6 44.59 14.35 -12.57
C ASP A 6 43.10 14.63 -12.38
N ILE A 7 42.50 15.57 -13.13
CA ILE A 7 41.06 15.85 -13.06
C ILE A 7 40.23 14.70 -13.64
N LYS A 8 40.79 13.91 -14.56
CA LYS A 8 40.14 12.70 -15.10
C LYS A 8 40.15 11.52 -14.13
N HIS A 9 41.04 11.50 -13.14
CA HIS A 9 41.10 10.46 -12.10
C HIS A 9 40.25 10.79 -10.85
N ALA A 10 39.84 12.05 -10.68
CA ALA A 10 38.99 12.48 -9.57
C ALA A 10 37.48 12.14 -9.74
N GLN A 11 37.10 11.55 -10.87
CA GLN A 11 35.85 10.83 -11.10
C GLN A 11 36.30 9.39 -11.43
N THR A 12 36.13 8.36 -10.62
CA THR A 12 34.85 7.70 -10.31
C THR A 12 35.15 6.51 -9.38
N GLU A 13 35.61 6.71 -8.15
CA GLU A 13 35.50 5.63 -7.15
C GLU A 13 34.04 5.56 -6.72
N ARG A 14 33.34 4.50 -7.17
CA ARG A 14 31.96 4.27 -6.77
C ARG A 14 31.96 3.87 -5.30
N ASN A 15 31.19 4.60 -4.48
CA ASN A 15 31.03 4.27 -3.07
C ASN A 15 30.58 2.82 -2.90
N GLU A 16 31.35 2.05 -2.13
CA GLU A 16 31.01 0.69 -1.75
C GLU A 16 30.15 0.69 -0.48
N TRP A 17 29.41 -0.40 -0.27
CA TRP A 17 28.62 -0.56 0.94
C TRP A 17 29.53 -0.74 2.15
N GLY A 18 29.21 -0.09 3.27
CA GLY A 18 30.00 -0.21 4.51
C GLY A 18 29.99 -1.62 5.12
N SER A 19 29.00 -2.45 4.79
CA SER A 19 28.93 -3.86 5.18
C SER A 19 27.98 -4.65 4.28
N SER A 20 28.25 -5.94 4.07
CA SER A 20 27.34 -6.87 3.37
C SER A 20 25.96 -6.96 4.02
N TRP A 21 25.88 -6.79 5.35
CA TRP A 21 24.60 -6.77 6.07
C TRP A 21 23.76 -5.54 5.74
N GLN A 22 24.39 -4.37 5.54
CA GLN A 22 23.68 -3.15 5.14
C GLN A 22 23.08 -3.31 3.74
N PHE A 23 23.83 -3.92 2.83
CA PHE A 23 23.33 -4.24 1.50
C PHE A 23 22.15 -5.21 1.57
N LEU A 24 22.28 -6.31 2.31
CA LEU A 24 21.20 -7.31 2.45
C LEU A 24 19.93 -6.69 3.05
N LEU A 25 20.04 -5.89 4.12
CA LEU A 25 18.91 -5.23 4.74
C LEU A 25 18.22 -4.23 3.80
N THR A 26 19.00 -3.52 2.99
CA THR A 26 18.47 -2.62 1.95
C THR A 26 17.68 -3.42 0.90
N CYS A 27 18.22 -4.56 0.45
CA CYS A 27 17.52 -5.44 -0.50
C CYS A 27 16.22 -6.01 0.08
N ILE A 28 16.23 -6.44 1.35
CA ILE A 28 15.02 -6.93 2.03
C ILE A 28 13.98 -5.81 2.17
N GLY A 29 14.41 -4.62 2.58
CA GLY A 29 13.53 -3.45 2.69
C GLY A 29 12.92 -3.04 1.35
N TYR A 30 13.66 -3.20 0.25
CA TYR A 30 13.15 -3.00 -1.11
C TYR A 30 12.16 -4.10 -1.53
N ALA A 31 12.40 -5.36 -1.15
CA ALA A 31 11.56 -6.50 -1.53
C ALA A 31 10.23 -6.57 -0.76
N VAL A 32 10.18 -6.06 0.48
CA VAL A 32 8.97 -6.07 1.32
C VAL A 32 8.21 -4.77 1.15
N GLY A 33 7.09 -4.82 0.42
CA GLY A 33 6.22 -3.66 0.18
C GLY A 33 4.79 -3.83 0.71
N LEU A 34 4.01 -2.75 0.62
CA LEU A 34 2.57 -2.73 1.00
C LEU A 34 1.74 -3.79 0.26
N GLY A 35 2.13 -4.14 -0.97
CA GLY A 35 1.49 -5.22 -1.73
C GLY A 35 1.55 -6.59 -1.03
N ASN A 36 2.61 -6.87 -0.26
CA ASN A 36 2.71 -8.13 0.49
C ASN A 36 1.71 -8.17 1.67
N ILE A 37 1.28 -7.02 2.16
CA ILE A 37 0.40 -6.90 3.33
C ILE A 37 -1.06 -7.08 2.94
N TRP A 38 -1.52 -6.46 1.84
CA TRP A 38 -2.94 -6.50 1.47
C TRP A 38 -3.24 -7.28 0.18
N ARG A 39 -2.37 -7.22 -0.84
CA ARG A 39 -2.68 -7.79 -2.16
C ARG A 39 -2.48 -9.29 -2.15
N PHE A 40 -1.41 -9.77 -1.53
CA PHE A 40 -1.14 -11.19 -1.44
C PHE A 40 -2.25 -11.94 -0.66
N PRO A 41 -2.70 -11.50 0.53
CA PRO A 41 -3.78 -12.18 1.23
C PRO A 41 -5.12 -12.13 0.49
N ALA A 42 -5.46 -10.98 -0.13
CA ALA A 42 -6.69 -10.85 -0.91
C ALA A 42 -6.71 -11.83 -2.09
N LEU A 43 -5.62 -11.88 -2.87
CA LEU A 43 -5.51 -12.74 -4.04
C LEU A 43 -5.47 -14.23 -3.65
N ALA A 44 -4.80 -14.56 -2.55
CA ALA A 44 -4.83 -15.92 -2.01
C ALA A 44 -6.25 -16.33 -1.60
N TYR A 45 -7.00 -15.45 -0.94
CA TYR A 45 -8.38 -15.72 -0.53
C TYR A 45 -9.31 -15.97 -1.73
N GLU A 46 -9.25 -15.12 -2.76
CA GLU A 46 -10.08 -15.23 -3.96
C GLU A 46 -9.78 -16.49 -4.80
N HIS A 47 -8.53 -16.95 -4.82
CA HIS A 47 -8.07 -18.07 -5.65
C HIS A 47 -7.88 -19.40 -4.90
N GLY A 48 -8.69 -19.65 -3.87
CA GLY A 48 -8.72 -20.95 -3.18
C GLY A 48 -7.83 -21.05 -1.93
N GLY A 49 -7.55 -19.91 -1.29
CA GLY A 49 -6.86 -19.81 -0.01
C GLY A 49 -5.47 -20.45 -0.03
N GLY A 50 -5.29 -21.48 0.80
CA GLY A 50 -4.01 -22.18 0.92
C GLY A 50 -3.56 -22.91 -0.35
N ALA A 51 -4.48 -23.30 -1.24
CA ALA A 51 -4.11 -23.98 -2.48
C ALA A 51 -3.36 -23.07 -3.46
N PHE A 52 -3.62 -21.76 -3.41
CA PHE A 52 -2.94 -20.74 -4.21
C PHE A 52 -1.42 -20.67 -3.93
N LEU A 53 -0.98 -21.07 -2.74
CA LEU A 53 0.45 -21.03 -2.38
C LEU A 53 1.30 -21.98 -3.23
N ILE A 54 0.75 -23.11 -3.69
CA ILE A 54 1.49 -24.10 -4.48
C ILE A 54 1.98 -23.50 -5.81
N PRO A 55 1.10 -23.01 -6.71
CA PRO A 55 1.55 -22.37 -7.94
C PRO A 55 2.34 -21.08 -7.67
N TYR A 56 2.00 -20.32 -6.62
CA TYR A 56 2.73 -19.11 -6.25
C TYR A 56 4.21 -19.39 -5.94
N LEU A 57 4.49 -20.42 -5.13
CA LEU A 57 5.86 -20.79 -4.76
C LEU A 57 6.62 -21.37 -5.96
N ILE A 58 5.97 -22.19 -6.79
CA ILE A 58 6.59 -22.74 -8.00
C ILE A 58 7.00 -21.62 -8.95
N CYS A 59 6.10 -20.68 -9.26
CA CYS A 59 6.41 -19.53 -10.12
C CYS A 59 7.47 -18.62 -9.50
N SER A 60 7.43 -18.42 -8.17
CA SER A 60 8.42 -17.60 -7.46
C SER A 60 9.82 -18.22 -7.53
N LEU A 61 9.94 -19.55 -7.41
CA LEU A 61 11.23 -20.24 -7.46
C LEU A 61 11.77 -20.38 -8.89
N LEU A 62 10.89 -20.62 -9.88
CA LEU A 62 11.31 -20.84 -11.27
C LEU A 62 11.50 -19.56 -12.07
N ILE A 63 10.76 -18.50 -11.76
CA ILE A 63 10.76 -17.25 -12.53
C ILE A 63 11.27 -16.10 -11.65
N GLY A 64 10.69 -15.92 -10.46
CA GLY A 64 11.04 -14.80 -9.58
C GLY A 64 12.50 -14.83 -9.14
N PHE A 65 12.96 -15.94 -8.58
CA PHE A 65 14.31 -16.08 -8.05
C PHE A 65 15.40 -15.96 -9.13
N PRO A 66 15.30 -16.62 -10.31
CA PRO A 66 16.28 -16.45 -11.38
C PRO A 66 16.34 -15.03 -11.93
N LEU A 67 15.19 -14.34 -12.09
CA LEU A 67 15.17 -12.96 -12.54
C LEU A 67 15.82 -12.01 -11.53
N LEU A 68 15.53 -12.18 -10.24
CA LEU A 68 16.17 -11.40 -9.18
C LEU A 68 17.69 -11.63 -9.16
N TYR A 69 18.12 -12.88 -9.28
CA TYR A 69 19.53 -13.25 -9.32
C TYR A 69 20.24 -12.65 -10.55
N LEU A 70 19.60 -12.69 -11.71
CA LEU A 70 20.11 -12.09 -12.95
C LEU A 70 20.32 -10.57 -12.78
N GLU A 71 19.31 -9.85 -12.30
CA GLU A 71 19.38 -8.39 -12.13
C GLU A 71 20.46 -8.00 -11.11
N MET A 72 20.55 -8.73 -9.99
CA MET A 72 21.61 -8.51 -8.99
C MET A 72 23.00 -8.78 -9.55
N SER A 73 23.16 -9.84 -10.35
CA SER A 73 24.44 -10.19 -10.98
C SER A 73 24.89 -9.12 -11.98
N ILE A 74 23.97 -8.63 -12.82
CA ILE A 74 24.24 -7.54 -13.78
C ILE A 74 24.60 -6.25 -13.02
N GLY A 75 23.85 -5.89 -11.98
CA GLY A 75 24.11 -4.69 -11.18
C GLY A 75 25.47 -4.71 -10.48
N GLN A 76 25.88 -5.88 -9.96
CA GLN A 76 27.19 -6.06 -9.34
C GLN A 76 28.34 -6.08 -10.36
N PHE A 77 28.13 -6.71 -11.51
CA PHE A 77 29.15 -6.80 -12.58
C PHE A 77 29.39 -5.45 -13.27
N CYS A 78 28.32 -4.77 -13.71
CA CYS A 78 28.43 -3.51 -14.42
C CYS A 78 28.81 -2.34 -13.50
N LYS A 79 28.48 -2.42 -12.20
CA LYS A 79 28.67 -1.32 -11.23
C LYS A 79 28.14 0.03 -11.73
N ALA A 80 27.11 0.02 -12.58
CA ALA A 80 26.56 1.18 -13.26
C ALA A 80 25.02 1.20 -13.14
N GLY A 81 24.40 2.34 -13.45
CA GLY A 81 22.94 2.44 -13.52
C GLY A 81 22.36 1.62 -14.68
N PRO A 82 21.05 1.31 -14.66
CA PRO A 82 20.43 0.37 -15.60
C PRO A 82 20.58 0.81 -17.07
N ALA A 83 20.41 2.10 -17.39
CA ALA A 83 20.61 2.60 -18.77
C ALA A 83 22.02 2.33 -19.31
N VAL A 84 23.04 2.50 -18.46
CA VAL A 84 24.45 2.26 -18.84
C VAL A 84 24.75 0.76 -18.88
N ALA A 85 24.26 -0.02 -17.90
CA ALA A 85 24.46 -1.47 -17.84
C ALA A 85 23.90 -2.18 -19.08
N TYR A 86 22.65 -1.89 -19.47
CA TYR A 86 22.05 -2.47 -20.67
C TYR A 86 22.71 -1.93 -21.96
N GLY A 87 23.18 -0.67 -21.96
CA GLY A 87 23.94 -0.10 -23.06
C GLY A 87 25.31 -0.77 -23.30
N TRP A 88 25.97 -1.25 -22.24
CA TRP A 88 27.23 -2.01 -22.35
C TRP A 88 27.04 -3.41 -22.93
N ILE A 89 25.87 -4.03 -22.69
CA ILE A 89 25.53 -5.31 -23.32
C ILE A 89 25.29 -5.09 -24.81
N ARG A 90 24.37 -4.18 -25.16
CA ARG A 90 24.10 -3.75 -26.54
C ARG A 90 23.54 -2.31 -26.54
N PRO A 91 24.02 -1.42 -27.42
CA PRO A 91 23.48 -0.06 -27.52
C PRO A 91 21.96 0.00 -27.77
N ALA A 92 21.40 -0.97 -28.51
CA ALA A 92 19.97 -1.08 -28.75
C ALA A 92 19.14 -1.31 -27.47
N PHE A 93 19.71 -1.95 -26.45
CA PHE A 93 19.03 -2.23 -25.17
C PHE A 93 19.12 -1.09 -24.17
N GLN A 94 19.83 0.01 -24.49
CA GLN A 94 19.89 1.19 -23.65
C GLN A 94 18.50 1.77 -23.33
N GLY A 95 17.53 1.64 -24.25
CA GLY A 95 16.15 2.06 -24.05
C GLY A 95 15.45 1.35 -22.88
N ILE A 96 15.81 0.08 -22.62
CA ILE A 96 15.24 -0.71 -21.51
C ILE A 96 15.62 -0.05 -20.18
N GLY A 97 16.88 0.30 -19.99
CA GLY A 97 17.31 0.93 -18.73
C GLY A 97 16.71 2.33 -18.51
N TRP A 98 16.45 3.10 -19.57
CA TRP A 98 15.70 4.36 -19.46
C TRP A 98 14.22 4.13 -19.10
N SER A 99 13.59 3.10 -19.67
CA SER A 99 12.21 2.74 -19.30
C SER A 99 12.10 2.29 -17.84
N MET A 100 13.09 1.56 -17.31
CA MET A 100 13.16 1.18 -15.91
C MET A 100 13.27 2.40 -14.99
N ALA A 101 14.08 3.40 -15.36
CA ALA A 101 14.18 4.65 -14.62
C ALA A 101 12.88 5.46 -14.63
N MET A 102 12.22 5.56 -15.80
CA MET A 102 10.93 6.25 -15.93
C MET A 102 9.84 5.55 -15.11
N LEU A 103 9.77 4.22 -15.17
CA LEU A 103 8.82 3.44 -14.38
C LEU A 103 9.06 3.61 -12.88
N SER A 104 10.31 3.61 -12.44
CA SER A 104 10.69 3.84 -11.04
C SER A 104 10.26 5.23 -10.56
N LEU A 105 10.35 6.25 -11.41
CA LEU A 105 9.88 7.61 -11.11
C LEU A 105 8.35 7.65 -10.94
N LEU A 106 7.62 7.06 -11.89
CA LEU A 106 6.15 7.00 -11.83
C LEU A 106 5.67 6.27 -10.58
N ILE A 107 6.30 5.14 -10.26
CA ILE A 107 6.01 4.36 -9.05
C ILE A 107 6.31 5.20 -7.80
N GLY A 108 7.44 5.89 -7.77
CA GLY A 108 7.81 6.78 -6.68
C GLY A 108 6.76 7.85 -6.40
N ILE A 109 6.17 8.47 -7.42
CA ILE A 109 5.18 9.54 -7.24
C ILE A 109 3.93 9.02 -6.50
N TYR A 110 3.30 7.94 -6.98
CA TYR A 110 2.07 7.46 -6.35
C TYR A 110 2.33 6.77 -5.01
N TYR A 111 3.44 6.06 -4.84
CA TYR A 111 3.76 5.42 -3.55
C TYR A 111 3.97 6.44 -2.45
N ASN A 112 4.59 7.59 -2.74
CA ASN A 112 4.76 8.65 -1.75
C ASN A 112 3.43 9.23 -1.28
N VAL A 113 2.40 9.28 -2.15
CA VAL A 113 1.04 9.69 -1.75
C VAL A 113 0.44 8.70 -0.74
N ILE A 114 0.59 7.40 -0.99
CA ILE A 114 0.12 6.37 -0.06
C ILE A 114 0.84 6.48 1.29
N VAL A 115 2.16 6.68 1.28
CA VAL A 115 2.94 6.90 2.51
C VAL A 115 2.50 8.18 3.23
N ALA A 116 2.18 9.26 2.50
CA ALA A 116 1.66 10.47 3.12
C ALA A 116 0.32 10.20 3.84
N TRP A 117 -0.59 9.44 3.23
CA TRP A 117 -1.83 9.04 3.89
C TRP A 117 -1.57 8.22 5.15
N THR A 118 -0.69 7.20 5.10
CA THR A 118 -0.40 6.39 6.29
C THR A 118 0.21 7.22 7.42
N LEU A 119 1.05 8.21 7.12
CA LEU A 119 1.59 9.15 8.10
C LEU A 119 0.50 10.05 8.70
N ILE A 120 -0.48 10.52 7.91
CA ILE A 120 -1.62 11.29 8.41
C ILE A 120 -2.44 10.44 9.38
N TYR A 121 -2.79 9.21 9.01
CA TYR A 121 -3.53 8.29 9.88
C TYR A 121 -2.76 7.99 11.17
N LEU A 122 -1.45 7.72 11.05
CA LEU A 122 -0.58 7.48 12.21
C LEU A 122 -0.55 8.68 13.15
N TRP A 123 -0.40 9.89 12.61
CA TRP A 123 -0.39 11.12 13.40
C TRP A 123 -1.72 11.36 14.13
N THR A 124 -2.85 11.15 13.45
CA THR A 124 -4.19 11.27 14.06
C THR A 124 -4.39 10.30 15.22
N ILE A 125 -3.84 9.08 15.11
CA ILE A 125 -3.91 8.07 16.18
C ILE A 125 -3.01 8.47 17.35
N ILE A 126 -1.76 8.89 17.09
CA ILE A 126 -0.80 9.27 18.14
C ILE A 126 -1.28 10.50 18.92
N THR A 127 -1.94 11.46 18.24
CA THR A 127 -2.50 12.66 18.88
C THR A 127 -3.79 12.41 19.66
N GLY A 128 -4.31 11.16 19.67
CA GLY A 128 -5.51 10.79 20.42
C GLY A 128 -6.83 11.18 19.75
N ASN A 129 -6.80 11.62 18.49
CA ASN A 129 -7.98 12.05 17.73
C ASN A 129 -8.61 10.88 16.94
N SER A 130 -8.57 9.67 17.51
CA SER A 130 -9.09 8.43 16.90
C SER A 130 -10.63 8.38 16.84
N ASN A 131 -11.31 9.31 17.51
CA ASN A 131 -12.74 9.57 17.35
C ASN A 131 -13.12 9.97 15.92
N GLN A 132 -12.19 10.50 15.11
CA GLN A 132 -12.45 10.87 13.71
C GLN A 132 -12.87 9.67 12.85
N PHE A 133 -12.35 8.47 13.15
CA PHE A 133 -12.65 7.26 12.37
C PHE A 133 -13.63 6.31 13.07
N SER A 134 -13.87 6.48 14.37
CA SER A 134 -14.80 5.65 15.14
C SER A 134 -16.18 6.29 15.35
N SER A 135 -16.29 7.61 15.20
CA SER A 135 -17.54 8.35 15.40
C SER A 135 -18.23 8.67 14.07
N CYS A 136 -19.57 8.58 14.06
CA CYS A 136 -20.40 9.03 12.96
C CYS A 136 -20.80 10.52 13.05
N THR A 137 -20.38 11.24 14.10
CA THR A 137 -20.79 12.65 14.34
C THR A 137 -19.94 13.71 13.63
N ASN A 138 -18.94 13.32 12.84
CA ASN A 138 -18.06 14.27 12.14
C ASN A 138 -18.78 15.02 11.00
N GLN A 139 -18.21 16.16 10.61
CA GLN A 139 -18.77 16.99 9.53
C GLN A 139 -18.73 16.28 8.16
N PHE A 140 -17.69 15.47 7.91
CA PHE A 140 -17.51 14.74 6.66
C PHE A 140 -18.39 13.48 6.54
N ASN A 141 -19.07 13.06 7.61
CA ASN A 141 -19.88 11.85 7.59
C ASN A 141 -21.25 12.10 6.92
N THR A 142 -21.69 11.14 6.11
CA THR A 142 -23.02 11.17 5.48
C THR A 142 -24.10 10.69 6.46
N ILE A 143 -25.38 10.85 6.10
CA ILE A 143 -26.52 10.33 6.86
C ILE A 143 -26.56 8.79 6.93
N TYR A 144 -25.76 8.12 6.09
CA TYR A 144 -25.65 6.67 5.98
C TYR A 144 -24.62 6.07 6.95
N CYS A 145 -23.86 6.91 7.66
CA CYS A 145 -22.89 6.42 8.64
C CYS A 145 -23.61 5.71 9.79
N SER A 146 -23.22 4.46 10.04
CA SER A 146 -23.67 3.67 11.19
C SER A 146 -22.45 3.08 11.88
N SER A 147 -22.39 3.19 13.21
CA SER A 147 -21.32 2.59 14.00
C SER A 147 -21.87 2.00 15.29
N SER A 148 -21.31 0.87 15.71
CA SER A 148 -21.69 0.20 16.96
C SER A 148 -21.41 1.06 18.19
N LEU A 149 -20.46 1.98 18.11
CA LEU A 149 -20.15 2.93 19.17
C LEU A 149 -21.29 3.95 19.36
N GLU A 150 -21.84 4.48 18.28
CA GLU A 150 -22.98 5.40 18.35
C GLU A 150 -24.26 4.68 18.76
N ASP A 151 -24.48 3.43 18.32
CA ASP A 151 -25.59 2.60 18.80
C ASP A 151 -25.53 2.42 20.34
N LEU A 152 -24.34 2.15 20.89
CA LEU A 152 -24.13 2.05 22.33
C LEU A 152 -24.37 3.40 23.05
N ARG A 153 -23.94 4.52 22.46
CA ARG A 153 -24.20 5.87 22.99
C ARG A 153 -25.70 6.16 23.03
N CYS A 154 -26.41 5.89 21.95
CA CYS A 154 -27.87 6.04 21.87
C CYS A 154 -28.58 5.15 22.91
N ALA A 155 -28.13 3.92 23.11
CA ALA A 155 -28.69 3.01 24.12
C ALA A 155 -28.52 3.56 25.55
N ASN A 156 -27.37 4.17 25.84
CA ASN A 156 -27.12 4.82 27.13
C ASN A 156 -27.94 6.11 27.31
N GLU A 157 -28.06 6.94 26.28
CA GLU A 157 -28.83 8.21 26.33
C GLU A 157 -30.33 7.95 26.50
N LEU A 158 -30.89 7.02 25.72
CA LEU A 158 -32.32 6.68 25.74
C LEU A 158 -32.68 5.68 26.84
N LYS A 159 -31.69 5.15 27.58
CA LYS A 159 -31.83 4.05 28.56
C LYS A 159 -32.66 2.88 28.01
N ALA A 160 -32.49 2.58 26.72
CA ALA A 160 -33.29 1.61 25.99
C ALA A 160 -32.39 0.56 25.35
N SER A 161 -32.64 -0.71 25.64
CA SER A 161 -31.96 -1.82 24.99
C SER A 161 -32.35 -1.88 23.52
N GLY A 162 -31.36 -1.92 22.62
CA GLY A 162 -31.59 -1.98 21.18
C GLY A 162 -31.87 -0.64 20.49
N ALA A 163 -31.60 0.50 21.15
CA ALA A 163 -31.54 1.78 20.44
C ALA A 163 -30.41 1.78 19.41
N PHE A 164 -30.61 2.50 18.31
CA PHE A 164 -29.65 2.56 17.20
C PHE A 164 -29.53 3.98 16.64
N TYR A 165 -28.36 4.28 16.11
CA TYR A 165 -28.04 5.52 15.42
C TYR A 165 -28.35 5.38 13.93
N PHE A 166 -29.19 6.29 13.41
CA PHE A 166 -29.51 6.36 11.99
C PHE A 166 -29.92 7.79 11.60
N ASN A 167 -29.51 8.24 10.41
CA ASN A 167 -29.86 9.58 9.91
C ASN A 167 -29.54 10.71 10.92
N ARG A 168 -28.35 10.65 11.52
CA ARG A 168 -27.87 11.59 12.55
C ARG A 168 -28.75 11.71 13.80
N THR A 169 -29.64 10.74 14.05
CA THR A 169 -30.57 10.73 15.18
C THR A 169 -30.54 9.39 15.90
N CYS A 170 -30.80 9.40 17.22
CA CYS A 170 -30.96 8.18 18.00
C CYS A 170 -32.41 7.72 17.94
N ASN A 171 -32.62 6.48 17.47
CA ASN A 171 -33.94 5.87 17.33
C ASN A 171 -34.08 4.71 18.33
N PHE A 172 -35.29 4.52 18.85
CA PHE A 172 -35.58 3.37 19.71
C PHE A 172 -35.64 2.08 18.90
N GLY A 173 -35.23 0.96 19.50
CA GLY A 173 -35.33 -0.36 18.86
C GLY A 173 -36.76 -0.78 18.49
N ASN A 174 -37.76 -0.18 19.13
CA ASN A 174 -39.18 -0.43 18.88
C ASN A 174 -39.73 0.39 17.70
N ASP A 175 -38.96 1.34 17.15
CA ASP A 175 -39.35 2.13 15.99
C ASP A 175 -39.23 1.29 14.70
N THR A 176 -40.35 0.73 14.28
CA THR A 176 -40.45 -0.11 13.08
C THR A 176 -40.22 0.68 11.79
N ILE A 177 -40.56 1.98 11.77
CA ILE A 177 -40.39 2.84 10.59
C ILE A 177 -38.91 3.12 10.40
N ALA A 178 -38.22 3.58 11.45
CA ALA A 178 -36.80 3.88 11.41
C ALA A 178 -35.97 2.62 11.08
N LYS A 179 -36.35 1.45 11.63
CA LYS A 179 -35.69 0.18 11.32
C LYS A 179 -35.89 -0.25 9.86
N THR A 180 -37.11 -0.16 9.35
CA THR A 180 -37.41 -0.51 7.94
C THR A 180 -36.70 0.44 6.97
N LEU A 181 -36.62 1.73 7.29
CA LEU A 181 -35.90 2.72 6.50
C LEU A 181 -34.39 2.44 6.51
N LYS A 182 -33.81 2.10 7.68
CA LYS A 182 -32.41 1.69 7.79
C LYS A 182 -32.14 0.47 6.90
N ASP A 183 -32.94 -0.59 7.04
CA ASP A 183 -32.77 -1.83 6.29
C ASP A 183 -32.91 -1.62 4.77
N LYS A 184 -33.92 -0.85 4.32
CA LYS A 184 -34.06 -0.51 2.90
C LYS A 184 -32.88 0.30 2.38
N THR A 185 -32.38 1.25 3.17
CA THR A 185 -31.25 2.09 2.78
C THR A 185 -29.99 1.25 2.57
N PHE A 186 -29.66 0.37 3.52
CA PHE A 186 -28.51 -0.53 3.41
C PHE A 186 -28.70 -1.66 2.40
N SER A 187 -29.94 -1.99 2.01
CA SER A 187 -30.17 -2.94 0.91
C SER A 187 -29.91 -2.34 -0.49
N ILE A 188 -30.03 -1.01 -0.61
CA ILE A 188 -29.78 -0.29 -1.87
C ILE A 188 -28.31 0.13 -1.97
N LEU A 189 -27.70 0.49 -0.83
CA LEU A 189 -26.25 0.70 -0.75
C LEU A 189 -25.55 -0.66 -0.86
N SER A 190 -25.06 -1.02 -2.04
CA SER A 190 -24.12 -2.14 -2.16
C SER A 190 -22.92 -1.85 -1.26
N ALA A 191 -22.74 -2.62 -0.21
CA ALA A 191 -21.56 -2.52 0.64
C ALA A 191 -20.36 -3.02 -0.16
N VAL A 192 -19.63 -2.09 -0.75
CA VAL A 192 -18.38 -2.34 -1.47
C VAL A 192 -17.24 -2.20 -0.48
N SER A 193 -16.21 -3.04 -0.56
CA SER A 193 -15.07 -2.89 0.32
C SER A 193 -14.35 -1.56 0.04
N PRO A 194 -13.72 -0.91 1.03
CA PRO A 194 -12.98 0.34 0.81
C PRO A 194 -11.86 0.21 -0.23
N ALA A 195 -11.37 -1.00 -0.47
CA ALA A 195 -10.41 -1.28 -1.52
C ALA A 195 -11.07 -1.27 -2.91
N GLU A 196 -12.24 -1.90 -3.07
CA GLU A 196 -12.99 -1.87 -4.32
C GLU A 196 -13.47 -0.45 -4.67
N GLU A 197 -13.88 0.35 -3.68
CA GLU A 197 -14.32 1.75 -3.89
C GLU A 197 -13.18 2.68 -4.36
N PHE A 198 -11.92 2.37 -4.01
CA PHE A 198 -10.75 3.17 -4.40
C PHE A 198 -10.09 2.73 -5.70
N PHE A 199 -10.30 1.48 -6.14
CA PHE A 199 -9.62 0.88 -7.29
C PHE A 199 -10.54 0.62 -8.50
N GLU A 200 -11.80 1.07 -8.47
CA GLU A 200 -12.67 1.22 -9.65
C GLU A 200 -12.31 2.42 -10.53
#